data_AF-A0A819NA32-F1
#
_entry.id   AF-A0A819NA32-F1
#
_cell.length_a   1.000
_cell.length_b   1.000
_cell.length_c   1.000
_cell.angle_alpha   90.00
_cell.angle_beta   90.00
_cell.angle_gamma   90.00
#
_symmetry.space_group_name_H-M   'P 1'
#
loop_
_entity.id
_entity.type
_entity.pdbx_description
1 polymer ?
#
loop_
_entity_poly.entity_id
_entity_poly.type
_entity_poly.pdbx_seq_one_letter_code
_entity_poly.pdbx_strand_id
1 'polypeptide(L)'
;MSSRDDNILRQVCQLTVDLNAASGTLAFEKSEFSRLPDDSKNMSQLTSEALQEVVDALYRSLTTGINSMMVGRSGPSVQFIAAQFKNTNMRNSQLEPKVIEVALTKIIDNLDQYPQLKAIQCNLSYTNDGSMMAAKGVRTFCIKGRD
;
A
#
# COMPACT_ATOMS: atom_id res chain seq x y z
N MET A 1 24.34 -16.46 -11.28
CA MET A 1 24.97 -15.83 -10.10
C MET A 1 23.92 -15.04 -9.30
N SER A 2 22.81 -15.65 -8.86
CA SER A 2 21.61 -14.91 -8.39
C SER A 2 21.26 -15.08 -6.90
N SER A 3 21.96 -15.93 -6.16
CA SER A 3 21.49 -16.34 -4.81
C SER A 3 22.07 -15.53 -3.65
N ARG A 4 23.15 -14.78 -3.85
CA ARG A 4 23.85 -14.04 -2.78
C ARG A 4 23.27 -12.65 -2.57
N ASP A 5 22.98 -11.96 -3.67
CA ASP A 5 22.42 -10.61 -3.64
C ASP A 5 20.98 -10.61 -3.11
N ASP A 6 20.17 -11.62 -3.48
CA ASP A 6 18.83 -11.83 -2.94
C ASP A 6 18.82 -12.06 -1.42
N ASN A 7 19.87 -12.71 -0.89
CA ASN A 7 19.97 -13.01 0.53
C ASN A 7 20.40 -11.77 1.34
N ILE A 8 21.32 -10.97 0.78
CA ILE A 8 21.73 -9.69 1.36
C ILE A 8 20.55 -8.70 1.34
N LEU A 9 19.78 -8.64 0.24
CA LEU A 9 18.59 -7.79 0.18
C LEU A 9 17.57 -8.18 1.25
N ARG A 10 17.25 -9.47 1.39
CA ARG A 10 16.31 -9.96 2.42
C ARG A 10 16.78 -9.61 3.83
N GLN A 11 18.09 -9.73 4.11
CA GLN A 11 18.64 -9.34 5.40
C GLN A 11 18.53 -7.83 5.66
N VAL A 12 18.78 -6.99 4.65
CA VAL A 12 18.62 -5.53 4.77
C VAL A 12 17.15 -5.13 4.95
N CYS A 13 16.21 -5.79 4.27
CA CYS A 13 14.77 -5.58 4.48
C CYS A 13 14.36 -5.98 5.90
N GLN A 14 14.81 -7.15 6.37
CA GLN A 14 14.53 -7.63 7.71
C GLN A 14 15.09 -6.67 8.77
N LEU A 15 16.32 -6.19 8.59
CA LEU A 15 16.94 -5.19 9.46
C LEU A 15 16.18 -3.86 9.44
N THR A 16 15.67 -3.43 8.28
CA THR A 16 14.88 -2.20 8.16
C THR A 16 13.53 -2.33 8.86
N VAL A 17 12.86 -3.48 8.71
CA VAL A 17 11.62 -3.82 9.42
C VAL A 17 11.87 -3.91 10.93
N ASP A 18 12.98 -4.51 11.34
CA ASP A 18 13.35 -4.68 12.75
C ASP A 18 13.73 -3.34 13.40
N LEU A 19 14.47 -2.48 12.70
CA LEU A 19 14.82 -1.13 13.14
C LEU A 19 13.58 -0.26 13.30
N ASN A 20 12.65 -0.30 12.34
CA ASN A 20 11.41 0.47 12.40
C ASN A 20 10.41 -0.05 13.46
N ALA A 21 10.45 -1.35 13.74
CA ALA A 21 9.69 -1.97 14.83
C ALA A 21 10.30 -1.64 16.20
N ALA A 22 11.63 -1.66 16.33
CA ALA A 22 12.36 -1.33 17.54
C ALA A 22 12.28 0.17 17.89
N SER A 23 12.17 1.05 16.90
CA SER A 23 11.99 2.50 17.09
C SER A 23 10.54 2.91 17.41
N GLY A 24 9.61 1.95 17.54
CA GLY A 24 8.19 2.20 17.80
C GLY A 24 7.49 2.99 16.68
N THR A 25 8.15 3.18 15.54
CA THR A 25 7.68 4.04 14.44
C THR A 25 6.82 3.28 13.45
N LEU A 26 6.93 1.95 13.40
CA LEU A 26 6.07 1.06 12.62
C LEU A 26 5.67 -0.17 13.45
N ALA A 27 4.63 -0.03 14.26
CA ALA A 27 3.95 -1.18 14.88
C ALA A 27 2.99 -1.84 13.88
N PHE A 28 3.50 -2.30 12.73
CA PHE A 28 2.77 -3.28 11.92
C PHE A 28 3.29 -4.69 12.26
N GLU A 29 2.43 -5.70 12.18
CA GLU A 29 2.88 -7.08 12.38
C GLU A 29 3.85 -7.46 11.25
N LYS A 30 5.03 -7.99 11.59
CA LYS A 30 6.03 -8.43 10.59
C LYS A 30 5.45 -9.45 9.59
N SER A 31 4.43 -10.18 10.01
CA SER A 31 3.63 -11.10 9.18
C SER A 31 3.02 -10.43 7.94
N GLU A 32 2.70 -9.14 7.99
CA GLU A 32 2.12 -8.42 6.84
C GLU A 32 3.10 -8.28 5.66
N PHE A 33 4.41 -8.37 5.90
CA PHE A 33 5.44 -8.32 4.83
C PHE A 33 5.63 -9.66 4.11
N SER A 34 4.95 -10.70 4.58
CA SER A 34 4.90 -12.01 3.95
C SER A 34 3.46 -12.49 3.68
N ARG A 35 2.45 -11.71 4.06
CA ARG A 35 1.04 -12.06 3.88
C ARG A 35 0.67 -11.98 2.40
N LEU A 36 0.28 -13.11 1.84
CA LEU A 36 -0.25 -13.19 0.49
C LEU A 36 -1.67 -12.62 0.44
N PRO A 37 -2.07 -12.01 -0.68
CA PRO A 37 -3.43 -11.53 -0.85
C PRO A 37 -4.43 -12.69 -0.80
N ASP A 38 -5.51 -12.52 -0.04
CA ASP A 38 -6.65 -13.43 0.01
C ASP A 38 -7.87 -12.72 -0.57
N ASP A 39 -7.94 -12.74 -1.89
CA ASP A 39 -8.99 -12.08 -2.69
C ASP A 39 -10.37 -12.74 -2.49
N SER A 40 -10.41 -13.99 -2.02
CA SER A 40 -11.62 -14.82 -2.00
C SER A 40 -12.44 -14.73 -0.70
N LYS A 41 -11.80 -14.54 0.46
CA LYS A 41 -12.50 -14.54 1.76
C LYS A 41 -12.85 -13.16 2.29
N ASN A 42 -12.17 -12.11 1.84
CA ASN A 42 -12.28 -10.78 2.43
C ASN A 42 -13.20 -9.82 1.62
N MET A 43 -13.61 -10.19 0.40
CA MET A 43 -14.58 -9.40 -0.37
C MET A 43 -15.97 -9.33 0.30
N SER A 44 -16.37 -10.37 1.04
CA SER A 44 -17.62 -10.38 1.80
C SER A 44 -17.63 -9.43 3.00
N GLN A 45 -16.45 -8.99 3.46
CA GLN A 45 -16.29 -8.05 4.58
C GLN A 45 -16.19 -6.59 4.13
N LEU A 46 -16.12 -6.33 2.82
CA LEU A 46 -15.98 -4.98 2.29
C LEU A 46 -17.36 -4.31 2.18
N THR A 47 -17.76 -3.62 3.26
CA THR A 47 -18.97 -2.79 3.26
C THR A 47 -18.75 -1.50 2.47
N SER A 48 -19.86 -0.85 2.08
CA SER A 48 -19.82 0.44 1.40
C SER A 48 -19.13 1.52 2.25
N GLU A 49 -19.33 1.48 3.57
CA GLU A 49 -18.70 2.40 4.52
C GLU A 49 -17.19 2.18 4.59
N ALA A 50 -16.75 0.93 4.69
CA ALA A 50 -15.32 0.58 4.69
C ALA A 50 -14.65 1.01 3.38
N LEU A 51 -15.32 0.81 2.25
CA LEU A 51 -14.83 1.22 0.94
C LEU A 51 -14.71 2.74 0.86
N GLN A 52 -15.73 3.48 1.30
CA GLN A 52 -15.70 4.94 1.30
C GLN A 52 -14.62 5.49 2.23
N GLU A 53 -14.43 4.89 3.40
CA GLU A 53 -13.37 5.28 4.34
C GLU A 53 -11.97 5.17 3.71
N VAL A 54 -11.72 4.09 2.96
CA VAL A 54 -10.45 3.89 2.24
C VAL A 54 -10.31 4.89 1.08
N VAL A 55 -11.38 5.16 0.33
CA VAL A 55 -11.39 6.19 -0.74
C VAL A 55 -11.02 7.56 -0.18
N ASP A 56 -11.63 7.96 0.92
CA ASP A 56 -11.38 9.26 1.55
C ASP A 56 -9.95 9.36 2.07
N ALA A 57 -9.45 8.29 2.69
CA ALA A 57 -8.07 8.22 3.14
C ALA A 57 -7.07 8.31 1.98
N LEU A 58 -7.35 7.62 0.87
CA LEU A 58 -6.51 7.64 -0.33
C LEU A 58 -6.52 9.03 -0.98
N TYR A 59 -7.69 9.63 -1.13
CA TYR A 59 -7.83 10.99 -1.67
C TYR A 59 -7.06 12.01 -0.83
N ARG A 60 -7.20 11.98 0.51
CA ARG A 60 -6.41 12.83 1.42
C ARG A 60 -4.92 12.57 1.27
N SER A 61 -4.50 11.30 1.19
CA SER A 61 -3.09 10.94 1.01
C SER A 61 -2.49 11.58 -0.24
N LEU A 62 -3.22 11.55 -1.35
CA LEU A 62 -2.80 12.06 -2.65
C LEU A 62 -2.86 13.58 -2.78
N THR A 63 -3.70 14.25 -1.99
CA THR A 63 -3.91 15.72 -2.09
C THR A 63 -3.17 16.50 -1.00
N THR A 64 -3.05 15.96 0.21
CA THR A 64 -2.50 16.67 1.37
C THR A 64 -1.37 15.91 2.08
N GLY A 65 -1.16 14.63 1.75
CA GLY A 65 -0.16 13.78 2.40
C GLY A 65 1.22 13.82 1.74
N ILE A 66 2.14 12.99 2.23
CA ILE A 66 3.49 12.81 1.66
C ILE A 66 3.42 12.44 0.16
N ASN A 67 2.37 11.72 -0.24
CA ASN A 67 2.16 11.34 -1.63
C ASN A 67 1.85 12.55 -2.53
N SER A 68 1.24 13.63 -2.02
CA SER A 68 0.92 14.82 -2.83
C SER A 68 2.17 15.52 -3.37
N MET A 69 3.27 15.48 -2.62
CA MET A 69 4.56 16.03 -3.04
C MET A 69 5.16 15.29 -4.25
N MET A 70 4.73 14.03 -4.47
CA MET A 70 5.22 13.15 -5.53
C MET A 70 4.27 13.11 -6.74
N VAL A 71 3.02 13.54 -6.58
CA VAL A 71 1.94 13.44 -7.58
C VAL A 71 2.08 14.44 -8.75
N GLY A 72 3.00 15.40 -8.71
CA GLY A 72 3.16 16.41 -9.77
C GLY A 72 4.51 16.42 -10.50
N ARG A 73 5.34 15.38 -10.31
CA ARG A 73 6.66 15.29 -10.94
C ARG A 73 6.80 13.94 -11.63
N SER A 74 7.31 13.93 -12.86
CA SER A 74 7.85 12.75 -13.53
C SER A 74 9.04 12.22 -12.70
N GLY A 75 8.73 11.48 -11.64
CA GLY A 75 9.64 11.10 -10.56
C GLY A 75 9.43 9.66 -10.09
N PRO A 76 10.21 9.22 -9.08
CA PRO A 76 10.16 7.83 -8.61
C PRO A 76 8.78 7.49 -8.05
N SER A 77 8.30 6.29 -8.36
CA SER A 77 7.03 5.77 -7.83
C SER A 77 7.10 5.57 -6.32
N VAL A 78 6.05 5.95 -5.60
CA VAL A 78 5.88 5.57 -4.19
C VAL A 78 5.24 4.20 -4.12
N GLN A 79 5.84 3.30 -3.35
CA GLN A 79 5.33 1.94 -3.14
C GLN A 79 4.99 1.73 -1.66
N PHE A 80 3.88 1.04 -1.39
CA PHE A 80 3.46 0.69 -0.03
C PHE A 80 2.61 -0.57 0.00
N ILE A 81 2.57 -1.24 1.15
CA ILE A 81 1.62 -2.32 1.44
C ILE A 81 0.42 -1.78 2.23
N ALA A 82 -0.69 -2.53 2.28
CA ALA A 82 -1.90 -2.08 2.98
C ALA A 82 -1.68 -1.79 4.48
N ALA A 83 -0.83 -2.58 5.15
CA ALA A 83 -0.47 -2.35 6.55
C ALA A 83 0.26 -1.00 6.77
N GLN A 84 1.14 -0.63 5.83
CA GLN A 84 1.79 0.68 5.86
C GLN A 84 0.76 1.80 5.64
N PHE A 85 -0.11 1.64 4.64
CA PHE A 85 -1.17 2.61 4.35
C PHE A 85 -2.10 2.83 5.54
N LYS A 86 -2.47 1.75 6.24
CA LYS A 86 -3.26 1.82 7.48
C LYS A 86 -2.57 2.73 8.49
N ASN A 87 -1.31 2.45 8.79
CA ASN A 87 -0.57 3.19 9.82
C ASN A 87 -0.34 4.66 9.47
N THR A 88 -0.16 4.99 8.19
CA THR A 88 0.14 6.36 7.77
C THR A 88 -1.11 7.20 7.49
N ASN A 89 -2.15 6.61 6.91
CA ASN A 89 -3.32 7.36 6.40
C ASN A 89 -4.65 6.99 7.10
N MET A 90 -4.68 5.88 7.85
CA MET A 90 -5.90 5.36 8.50
C MET A 90 -5.62 4.88 9.95
N ARG A 91 -4.73 5.56 10.68
CA ARG A 91 -4.24 5.10 12.01
C ARG A 91 -5.36 4.83 13.02
N ASN A 92 -6.45 5.60 12.94
CA ASN A 92 -7.60 5.48 13.86
C ASN A 92 -8.71 4.56 13.31
N SER A 93 -8.54 4.01 12.11
CA SER A 93 -9.50 3.11 11.50
C SER A 93 -9.51 1.75 12.20
N GLN A 94 -10.71 1.20 12.37
CA GLN A 94 -10.90 -0.18 12.84
C GLN A 94 -10.68 -1.20 11.72
N LEU A 95 -10.54 -0.77 10.46
CA LEU A 95 -10.33 -1.66 9.33
C LEU A 95 -8.99 -2.40 9.46
N GLU A 96 -9.02 -3.71 9.29
CA GLU A 96 -7.82 -4.54 9.27
C GLU A 96 -7.03 -4.31 7.96
N PRO A 97 -5.68 -4.46 7.97
CA PRO A 97 -4.88 -4.32 6.75
C PRO A 97 -5.38 -5.14 5.55
N LYS A 98 -5.87 -6.36 5.79
CA LYS A 98 -6.45 -7.21 4.73
C LYS A 98 -7.71 -6.61 4.08
N VAL A 99 -8.55 -5.91 4.85
CA VAL A 99 -9.76 -5.25 4.32
C VAL A 99 -9.36 -4.03 3.51
N ILE A 100 -8.39 -3.26 4.00
CA ILE A 100 -7.80 -2.12 3.29
C ILE A 100 -7.16 -2.57 1.98
N GLU A 101 -6.44 -3.69 1.97
CA GLU A 101 -5.85 -4.28 0.76
C GLU A 101 -6.90 -4.58 -0.31
N VAL A 102 -7.99 -5.27 0.07
CA VAL A 102 -9.09 -5.57 -0.85
C VAL A 102 -9.77 -4.29 -1.35
N ALA A 103 -10.00 -3.33 -0.46
CA ALA A 103 -10.60 -2.04 -0.81
C ALA A 103 -9.73 -1.28 -1.84
N LEU A 104 -8.43 -1.13 -1.57
CA LEU A 104 -7.49 -0.46 -2.48
C LEU A 104 -7.43 -1.16 -3.84
N THR A 105 -7.41 -2.49 -3.86
CA THR A 105 -7.44 -3.29 -5.09
C THR A 105 -8.70 -2.97 -5.90
N LYS A 106 -9.88 -3.03 -5.26
CA LYS A 106 -11.17 -2.75 -5.90
C LYS A 106 -11.24 -1.32 -6.44
N ILE A 107 -10.74 -0.35 -5.69
CA ILE A 107 -10.69 1.06 -6.10
C ILE A 107 -9.82 1.23 -7.35
N ILE A 108 -8.65 0.60 -7.38
CA ILE A 108 -7.73 0.68 -8.52
C ILE A 108 -8.34 0.00 -9.76
N ASP A 109 -8.91 -1.19 -9.61
CA ASP A 109 -9.55 -1.93 -10.71
C ASP A 109 -10.77 -1.20 -11.29
N ASN A 110 -11.41 -0.36 -10.48
CA ASN A 110 -12.64 0.36 -10.84
C ASN A 110 -12.47 1.88 -10.73
N LEU A 111 -11.28 2.40 -11.07
CA LEU A 111 -10.95 3.82 -10.86
C LEU A 111 -11.94 4.79 -11.54
N ASP A 112 -12.55 4.36 -12.64
CA ASP A 112 -13.59 5.12 -13.35
C ASP A 112 -14.85 5.41 -12.51
N GLN A 113 -15.10 4.62 -11.47
CA GLN A 113 -16.21 4.82 -10.52
C GLN A 113 -15.88 5.87 -9.45
N TYR A 114 -14.64 6.39 -9.41
CA TYR A 114 -14.17 7.35 -8.42
C TYR A 114 -13.63 8.63 -9.08
N PRO A 115 -14.50 9.52 -9.58
CA PRO A 115 -14.11 10.72 -10.32
C PRO A 115 -13.09 11.61 -9.58
N GLN A 116 -13.24 11.73 -8.26
CA GLN A 116 -12.33 12.51 -7.42
C GLN A 116 -10.90 11.97 -7.41
N LEU A 117 -10.72 10.65 -7.51
CA LEU A 117 -9.38 10.03 -7.60
C LEU A 117 -8.84 10.12 -9.03
N LYS A 118 -9.69 9.94 -10.04
CA LYS A 118 -9.30 10.05 -11.45
C LYS A 118 -8.81 11.45 -11.84
N ALA A 119 -9.39 12.48 -11.23
CA ALA A 119 -9.01 13.88 -11.42
C ALA A 119 -7.60 14.21 -10.91
N ILE A 120 -7.05 13.40 -10.00
CA ILE A 120 -5.68 13.57 -9.51
C ILE A 120 -4.71 13.16 -10.63
N GLN A 121 -3.68 13.98 -10.89
CA GLN A 121 -2.66 13.73 -11.91
C GLN A 121 -1.66 12.62 -11.52
N CYS A 122 -2.16 11.46 -11.12
CA CYS A 122 -1.35 10.28 -10.83
C CYS A 122 -1.90 9.01 -11.48
N ASN A 123 -1.02 8.04 -11.64
CA ASN A 123 -1.32 6.66 -11.98
C ASN A 123 -1.27 5.83 -10.69
N LEU A 124 -2.35 5.10 -10.44
CA LEU A 124 -2.48 4.15 -9.35
C LEU A 124 -2.42 2.74 -9.94
N SER A 125 -1.63 1.86 -9.33
CA SER A 125 -1.49 0.47 -9.75
C SER A 125 -1.10 -0.41 -8.57
N TYR A 126 -1.11 -1.72 -8.75
CA TYR A 126 -0.55 -2.66 -7.78
C TYR A 126 0.12 -3.84 -8.49
N THR A 127 1.01 -4.53 -7.78
CA THR A 127 1.64 -5.79 -8.21
C THR A 127 1.68 -6.79 -7.05
N ASN A 128 1.68 -8.09 -7.37
CA ASN A 128 1.90 -9.17 -6.40
C ASN A 128 3.33 -9.72 -6.46
N ASP A 129 4.23 -9.13 -7.25
CA ASP A 129 5.62 -9.61 -7.37
C ASP A 129 6.47 -9.34 -6.12
N GLY A 130 5.88 -8.69 -5.11
CA GLY A 130 6.60 -8.12 -3.98
C GLY A 130 7.21 -6.75 -4.33
N SER A 131 7.88 -6.16 -3.35
CA SER A 131 8.61 -4.90 -3.53
C SER A 131 10.00 -5.02 -2.92
N MET A 132 10.82 -3.98 -3.03
CA MET A 132 12.07 -3.92 -2.26
C MET A 132 11.84 -4.02 -0.74
N MET A 133 10.61 -3.85 -0.25
CA MET A 133 10.30 -3.91 1.18
C MET A 133 9.45 -5.11 1.58
N ALA A 134 8.83 -5.84 0.63
CA ALA A 134 7.90 -6.94 0.92
C ALA A 134 8.31 -8.23 0.21
N ALA A 135 8.00 -9.38 0.82
CA ALA A 135 8.30 -10.68 0.23
C ALA A 135 7.57 -10.85 -1.12
N LYS A 136 8.15 -11.70 -1.98
CA LYS A 136 7.52 -12.08 -3.25
C LYS A 136 6.13 -12.66 -2.99
N GLY A 137 5.13 -12.21 -3.74
CA GLY A 137 3.73 -12.61 -3.57
C GLY A 137 2.88 -11.59 -2.80
N VAL A 138 3.49 -10.66 -2.06
CA VAL A 138 2.76 -9.63 -1.31
C VAL A 138 2.29 -8.52 -2.25
N ARG A 139 1.01 -8.12 -2.10
CA ARG A 139 0.42 -7.04 -2.88
C ARG A 139 1.03 -5.69 -2.47
N THR A 140 1.70 -5.06 -3.42
CA THR A 140 2.28 -3.73 -3.28
C THR A 140 1.52 -2.75 -4.15
N PHE A 141 1.08 -1.65 -3.57
CA PHE A 141 0.41 -0.55 -4.25
C PHE A 141 1.43 0.51 -4.67
N CYS A 142 1.20 1.11 -5.83
CA CYS A 142 2.13 2.03 -6.49
C CYS A 142 1.40 3.32 -6.90
N ILE A 143 1.98 4.45 -6.53
CA ILE A 143 1.57 5.80 -6.95
C ILE A 143 2.69 6.40 -7.79
N LYS A 144 2.38 6.85 -9.00
CA LYS A 144 3.30 7.57 -9.87
C LYS A 144 2.64 8.85 -10.39
N GLY A 145 3.33 9.99 -10.41
CA GLY A 145 2.84 11.19 -11.10
C GLY A 145 2.58 10.91 -12.59
N ARG A 146 1.57 11.58 -13.18
CA ARG A 146 1.39 11.59 -14.64
C ARG A 146 2.37 12.59 -15.25
N ASP A 147 2.89 12.23 -16.42
CA ASP A 147 3.69 13.11 -17.27
C ASP A 147 2.82 14.18 -17.94
#